data_AF-A0A661BEB5-F1
#
_entry.id   AF-A0A661BEB5-F1
#
_cell.length_a   1.000
_cell.length_b   1.000
_cell.length_c   1.000
_cell.angle_alpha   90.00
_cell.angle_beta   90.00
_cell.angle_gamma   90.00
#
_symmetry.space_group_name_H-M   'P 1'
#
loop_
_entity.id
_entity.type
_entity.pdbx_description
1 polymer ?
#
loop_
_entity_poly.entity_id
_entity_poly.type
_entity_poly.pdbx_seq_one_letter_code
_entity_poly.pdbx_strand_id
1 'polypeptide(L)'
;MDTREIKIVHSSDWHLGFYPGARDKSGIPVRTLFVLKAAESLVDFVRKNKVDVVLLSGDILNRGNPSPTIQNALAGVLKSLVDSGAKVVYLIGNHEMPGWGDHPVKIYDTLGVPGIIVADKFGIFSLEVKGLPID
;
A
#
# COMPACT_ATOMS: atom_id res chain seq x y z
N MET A 1 24.00 -7.31 23.65
CA MET A 1 23.38 -7.43 22.33
C MET A 1 22.57 -6.17 22.12
N ASP A 2 22.80 -5.46 21.02
CA ASP A 2 22.08 -4.23 20.70
C ASP A 2 20.70 -4.65 20.17
N THR A 3 19.67 -4.58 21.02
CA THR A 3 18.31 -4.95 20.64
C THR A 3 17.70 -3.81 19.85
N ARG A 4 17.75 -3.89 18.52
CA ARG A 4 17.02 -2.96 17.65
C ARG A 4 15.52 -3.23 17.73
N GLU A 5 14.75 -2.17 17.96
CA GLU A 5 13.29 -2.20 17.86
C GLU A 5 12.82 -2.29 16.40
N ILE A 6 11.78 -3.10 16.14
CA ILE A 6 11.11 -3.16 14.85
C ILE A 6 10.09 -2.03 14.76
N LYS A 7 10.17 -1.21 13.72
CA LYS A 7 9.22 -0.12 13.48
C LYS A 7 8.21 -0.51 12.42
N ILE A 8 6.95 -0.55 12.83
CA ILE A 8 5.82 -0.90 11.96
C ILE A 8 4.90 0.31 11.84
N VAL A 9 4.49 0.62 10.62
CA VAL A 9 3.39 1.57 10.36
C VAL A 9 2.21 0.81 9.79
N HIS A 10 1.02 1.12 10.29
CA HIS A 10 -0.24 0.54 9.83
C HIS A 10 -1.12 1.63 9.21
N SER A 11 -1.75 1.34 8.07
CA SER A 11 -2.72 2.20 7.41
C SER A 11 -3.77 1.38 6.67
N SER A 12 -4.97 1.93 6.50
CA SER A 12 -6.11 1.26 5.83
C SER A 12 -7.10 2.31 5.31
N ASP A 13 -8.11 1.87 4.55
CA ASP A 13 -9.32 2.66 4.22
C ASP A 13 -9.03 3.97 3.44
N TRP A 14 -8.06 3.93 2.53
CA TRP A 14 -7.74 5.11 1.71
C TRP A 14 -8.87 5.41 0.72
N HIS A 15 -9.57 4.36 0.26
CA HIS A 15 -10.58 4.40 -0.79
C HIS A 15 -10.12 5.24 -2.00
N LEU A 16 -8.91 5.00 -2.48
CA LEU A 16 -8.35 5.65 -3.65
C LEU A 16 -9.22 5.33 -4.88
N GLY A 17 -9.59 6.36 -5.62
CA GLY A 17 -10.59 6.25 -6.70
C GLY A 17 -12.03 6.48 -6.25
N PHE A 18 -12.27 6.86 -4.99
CA PHE A 18 -13.55 7.42 -4.55
C PHE A 18 -13.62 8.91 -4.89
N TYR A 19 -14.68 9.31 -5.61
CA TYR A 19 -14.82 10.66 -6.17
C TYR A 19 -16.07 11.42 -5.67
N PRO A 20 -16.27 11.57 -4.36
CA PRO A 20 -17.39 12.37 -3.87
C PRO A 20 -17.12 13.87 -4.10
N GLY A 21 -18.16 14.61 -4.49
CA GLY A 21 -18.15 16.07 -4.43
C GLY A 21 -17.39 16.78 -5.56
N ALA A 22 -16.66 17.84 -5.18
CA ALA A 22 -16.14 18.85 -6.09
C ALA A 22 -14.91 18.38 -6.91
N ARG A 23 -14.79 18.94 -8.12
CA ARG A 23 -13.64 18.81 -9.00
C ARG A 23 -12.87 20.13 -9.02
N ASP A 24 -11.56 20.06 -9.23
CA ASP A 24 -10.75 21.25 -9.46
C ASP A 24 -11.01 21.85 -10.86
N LYS A 25 -10.30 22.94 -11.19
CA LYS A 25 -10.44 23.64 -12.48
C LYS A 25 -10.06 22.77 -13.69
N SER A 26 -9.32 21.69 -13.47
CA SER A 26 -8.88 20.71 -14.48
C SER A 26 -9.81 19.49 -14.56
N GLY A 27 -10.90 19.47 -13.77
CA GLY A 27 -11.86 18.37 -13.72
C GLY A 27 -11.42 17.19 -12.84
N ILE A 28 -10.32 17.31 -12.09
CA ILE A 28 -9.81 16.24 -11.24
C ILE A 28 -10.59 16.21 -9.92
N PRO A 29 -11.08 15.04 -9.47
CA PRO A 29 -11.72 14.92 -8.16
C PRO A 29 -10.77 15.31 -7.04
N VAL A 30 -11.13 16.34 -6.28
CA VAL A 30 -10.28 16.94 -5.24
C VAL A 30 -9.91 15.92 -4.15
N ARG A 31 -10.85 15.02 -3.80
CA ARG A 31 -10.61 13.96 -2.81
C ARG A 31 -9.43 13.06 -3.19
N THR A 32 -9.29 12.70 -4.47
CA THR A 32 -8.18 11.87 -4.96
C THR A 32 -6.84 12.54 -4.69
N LEU A 33 -6.73 13.83 -4.99
CA LEU A 33 -5.51 14.60 -4.76
C LEU A 33 -5.13 14.63 -3.27
N PHE A 34 -6.12 14.77 -2.39
CA PHE A 34 -5.88 14.72 -0.95
C PHE A 34 -5.43 13.34 -0.46
N VAL A 35 -6.03 12.26 -0.95
CA VAL A 35 -5.59 10.89 -0.60
C VAL A 35 -4.16 10.64 -1.08
N LEU A 36 -3.83 11.03 -2.31
CA LEU A 36 -2.47 10.87 -2.85
C LEU A 36 -1.45 11.70 -2.07
N LYS A 37 -1.78 12.94 -1.71
CA LYS A 37 -0.92 13.77 -0.86
C LYS A 37 -0.72 13.18 0.54
N ALA A 38 -1.74 12.54 1.11
CA ALA A 38 -1.63 11.82 2.37
C ALA A 38 -0.73 10.58 2.23
N ALA A 39 -0.85 9.83 1.13
CA ALA A 39 0.02 8.70 0.82
C ALA A 39 1.49 9.13 0.63
N GLU A 40 1.74 10.27 -0.03
CA GLU A 40 3.08 10.88 -0.12
C GLU A 40 3.62 11.23 1.26
N SER A 41 2.79 11.82 2.13
CA SER A 41 3.18 12.15 3.50
C SER A 41 3.52 10.90 4.32
N LEU A 42 2.80 9.79 4.10
CA LEU A 42 3.12 8.48 4.67
C LEU A 42 4.48 7.97 4.16
N VAL A 43 4.75 8.04 2.85
CA VAL A 43 6.05 7.65 2.28
C VAL A 43 7.19 8.44 2.92
N ASP A 44 7.04 9.75 3.06
CA ASP A 44 8.04 10.60 3.70
C ASP A 44 8.23 10.26 5.17
N PHE A 45 7.14 9.97 5.89
CA PHE A 45 7.20 9.50 7.27
C PHE A 45 7.97 8.18 7.39
N VAL A 46 7.67 7.19 6.54
CA VAL A 46 8.31 5.88 6.50
C VAL A 46 9.81 6.04 6.26
N ARG A 47 10.19 6.85 5.26
CA ARG A 47 11.58 7.15 4.93
C ARG A 47 12.32 7.83 6.09
N LYS A 48 11.75 8.90 6.64
CA LYS A 48 12.37 9.70 7.70
C LYS A 48 12.61 8.89 8.98
N ASN A 49 11.64 8.05 9.34
CA ASN A 49 11.68 7.30 10.60
C ASN A 49 12.36 5.93 10.49
N LYS A 50 12.82 5.57 9.27
CA LYS A 50 13.43 4.27 8.95
C LYS A 50 12.51 3.11 9.37
N VAL A 51 11.25 3.21 8.96
CA VAL A 51 10.23 2.19 9.22
C VAL A 51 10.62 0.90 8.49
N ASP A 52 10.48 -0.22 9.18
CA ASP A 52 10.85 -1.53 8.68
C ASP A 52 9.73 -2.16 7.86
N VAL A 53 8.49 -2.00 8.33
CA VAL A 53 7.31 -2.64 7.75
C VAL A 53 6.17 -1.64 7.63
N VAL A 54 5.53 -1.61 6.48
CA VAL A 54 4.29 -0.89 6.22
C VAL A 54 3.19 -1.92 5.99
N LEU A 55 2.21 -1.93 6.88
CA LEU A 55 1.03 -2.78 6.82
C LEU A 55 -0.14 -1.98 6.25
N LEU A 56 -0.55 -2.31 5.03
CA LEU A 56 -1.74 -1.77 4.37
C LEU A 56 -2.88 -2.77 4.56
N SER A 57 -3.79 -2.50 5.49
CA SER A 57 -4.78 -3.49 5.96
C SER A 57 -6.10 -3.50 5.19
N GLY A 58 -6.04 -3.25 3.88
CA GLY A 58 -7.20 -3.28 3.00
C GLY A 58 -7.92 -1.95 2.81
N ASP A 59 -8.84 -1.97 1.85
CA ASP A 59 -9.67 -0.84 1.39
C ASP A 59 -8.84 0.38 0.98
N ILE A 60 -7.63 0.11 0.47
CA ILE A 60 -6.77 1.13 -0.12
C ILE A 60 -7.36 1.60 -1.45
N LEU A 61 -7.85 0.68 -2.27
CA LEU A 61 -8.64 1.00 -3.46
C LEU A 61 -10.14 1.02 -3.13
N ASN A 62 -10.87 1.94 -3.76
CA ASN A 62 -12.31 2.06 -3.55
C ASN A 62 -13.15 0.94 -4.21
N ARG A 63 -12.62 0.32 -5.27
CA ARG A 63 -13.29 -0.73 -6.06
C ARG A 63 -12.29 -1.74 -6.58
N GLY A 64 -12.73 -2.99 -6.79
CA GLY A 64 -11.96 -4.06 -7.42
C GLY A 64 -11.67 -3.88 -8.92
N ASN A 65 -12.13 -2.78 -9.53
CA ASN A 65 -11.82 -2.40 -10.92
C ASN A 65 -11.34 -0.92 -11.02
N PRO A 66 -10.20 -0.58 -10.38
CA PRO A 66 -9.68 0.78 -10.42
C PRO A 66 -9.33 1.20 -11.85
N SER A 67 -9.41 2.51 -12.14
CA SER A 67 -8.93 3.02 -13.43
C SER A 67 -7.40 2.87 -13.54
N PRO A 68 -6.83 2.80 -14.76
CA PRO A 68 -5.38 2.73 -14.94
C PRO A 68 -4.62 3.87 -14.25
N THR A 69 -5.21 5.08 -14.20
CA THR A 69 -4.65 6.22 -13.46
C THR A 69 -4.51 5.94 -11.98
N ILE A 70 -5.54 5.37 -11.35
CA ILE A 70 -5.52 5.02 -9.93
C ILE A 70 -4.55 3.87 -9.67
N GLN A 71 -4.54 2.86 -10.55
CA GLN A 71 -3.63 1.72 -10.43
C GLN A 71 -2.15 2.15 -10.56
N ASN A 72 -1.83 3.02 -11.51
CA ASN A 72 -0.49 3.59 -11.66
C ASN A 72 -0.09 4.46 -10.46
N ALA A 73 -1.02 5.25 -9.91
CA ALA A 73 -0.75 6.05 -8.72
C ALA A 73 -0.43 5.16 -7.51
N LEU A 74 -1.21 4.10 -7.28
CA LEU A 74 -0.92 3.11 -6.24
C LEU A 74 0.45 2.44 -6.47
N ALA A 75 0.76 2.04 -7.70
CA ALA A 75 2.05 1.44 -8.05
C ALA A 75 3.23 2.35 -7.67
N GLY A 76 3.11 3.65 -7.97
CA GLY A 76 4.11 4.66 -7.60
C GLY A 76 4.29 4.79 -6.08
N VAL A 77 3.19 4.78 -5.31
CA VAL A 77 3.26 4.79 -3.84
C VAL A 77 3.95 3.54 -3.30
N LEU A 78 3.53 2.35 -3.74
CA LEU A 78 4.13 1.08 -3.29
C LEU A 78 5.62 1.00 -3.62
N LYS A 79 6.00 1.41 -4.84
CA LYS A 79 7.41 1.52 -5.24
C LYS A 79 8.18 2.45 -4.31
N SER A 80 7.61 3.61 -3.97
CA SER A 80 8.28 4.60 -3.12
C SER A 80 8.46 4.11 -1.67
N LEU A 81 7.50 3.34 -1.15
CA LEU A 81 7.61 2.67 0.16
C LEU A 81 8.70 1.60 0.17
N VAL A 82 8.78 0.79 -0.89
CA VAL A 82 9.85 -0.21 -1.02
C VAL A 82 11.22 0.46 -1.17
N ASP A 83 11.31 1.53 -1.96
CA ASP A 83 12.54 2.29 -2.18
C ASP A 83 13.05 2.99 -0.92
N SER A 84 12.16 3.29 0.05
CA SER A 84 12.61 3.78 1.36
C SER A 84 13.25 2.69 2.23
N GLY A 85 13.31 1.45 1.75
CA GLY A 85 13.88 0.29 2.42
C GLY A 85 12.88 -0.49 3.28
N ALA A 86 11.61 -0.08 3.31
CA ALA A 86 10.57 -0.78 4.06
C ALA A 86 10.05 -1.98 3.27
N LYS A 87 9.57 -2.99 4.00
CA LYS A 87 8.73 -4.06 3.44
C LYS A 87 7.28 -3.61 3.47
N VAL A 88 6.51 -3.89 2.42
CA VAL A 88 5.07 -3.62 2.38
C VAL A 88 4.32 -4.94 2.49
N VAL A 89 3.41 -5.04 3.45
CA VAL A 89 2.44 -6.13 3.56
C VAL A 89 1.08 -5.54 3.24
N TYR A 90 0.43 -6.05 2.21
CA TYR A 90 -0.82 -5.53 1.67
C TYR A 90 -1.91 -6.57 1.80
N LEU A 91 -2.89 -6.32 2.67
CA LEU A 91 -4.09 -7.14 2.82
C LEU A 91 -5.18 -6.61 1.89
N ILE A 92 -6.01 -7.51 1.40
CA ILE A 92 -7.09 -7.16 0.47
C ILE A 92 -8.36 -6.86 1.24
N GLY A 93 -8.88 -5.64 1.08
CA GLY A 93 -10.16 -5.23 1.65
C GLY A 93 -11.35 -5.70 0.82
N ASN A 94 -12.56 -5.63 1.41
CA ASN A 94 -13.78 -6.07 0.73
C ASN A 94 -14.14 -5.20 -0.48
N HIS A 95 -13.76 -3.92 -0.50
CA HIS A 95 -13.99 -3.05 -1.65
C HIS A 95 -13.14 -3.43 -2.87
N GLU A 96 -12.03 -4.12 -2.63
CA GLU A 96 -11.01 -4.44 -3.63
C GLU A 96 -11.26 -5.79 -4.29
N MET A 97 -12.16 -6.60 -3.72
CA MET A 97 -12.59 -7.86 -4.29
C MET A 97 -13.58 -7.61 -5.45
N PRO A 98 -13.27 -8.03 -6.69
CA PRO A 98 -14.25 -8.02 -7.76
C PRO A 98 -15.27 -9.16 -7.58
N GLY A 99 -16.43 -9.03 -8.21
CA GLY A 99 -17.45 -10.08 -8.21
C GLY A 99 -17.03 -11.37 -8.94
N TRP A 100 -15.98 -11.31 -9.76
CA TRP A 100 -15.32 -12.47 -10.36
C TRP A 100 -13.82 -12.21 -10.50
N GLY A 101 -12.99 -13.27 -10.47
CA GLY A 101 -11.56 -13.19 -10.78
C GLY A 101 -10.69 -12.65 -9.64
N ASP A 102 -9.45 -12.30 -9.97
CA ASP A 102 -8.48 -11.78 -9.01
C ASP A 102 -8.64 -10.26 -8.79
N HIS A 103 -8.20 -9.81 -7.61
CA HIS A 103 -8.19 -8.40 -7.22
C HIS A 103 -7.03 -7.63 -7.89
N PRO A 104 -7.14 -6.30 -8.06
CA PRO A 104 -6.19 -5.50 -8.85
C PRO A 104 -4.76 -5.44 -8.28
N VAL A 105 -4.59 -5.79 -7.01
CA VAL A 105 -3.29 -5.83 -6.31
C VAL A 105 -2.56 -7.15 -6.56
N LYS A 106 -3.24 -8.19 -7.08
CA LYS A 106 -2.65 -9.51 -7.32
C LYS A 106 -1.41 -9.47 -8.22
N ILE A 107 -1.37 -8.49 -9.13
CA ILE A 107 -0.25 -8.28 -10.05
C ILE A 107 1.11 -8.15 -9.34
N TYR A 108 1.18 -7.58 -8.14
CA TYR A 108 2.46 -7.45 -7.41
C TYR A 108 2.99 -8.79 -6.90
N ASP A 109 2.08 -9.71 -6.54
CA ASP A 109 2.41 -11.10 -6.21
C ASP A 109 2.74 -11.90 -7.46
N THR A 110 1.94 -11.78 -8.53
CA THR A 110 2.19 -12.44 -9.82
C THR A 110 3.57 -12.09 -10.41
N LEU A 111 3.99 -10.83 -10.30
CA LEU A 111 5.29 -10.36 -10.75
C LEU A 111 6.43 -10.68 -9.76
N GLY A 112 6.12 -11.12 -8.54
CA GLY A 112 7.10 -11.36 -7.48
C GLY A 112 7.87 -10.09 -7.08
N VAL A 113 7.18 -8.95 -6.97
CA VAL A 113 7.83 -7.65 -6.74
C VAL A 113 8.58 -7.68 -5.39
N PRO A 114 9.92 -7.53 -5.37
CA PRO A 114 10.69 -7.64 -4.14
C PRO A 114 10.26 -6.60 -3.11
N GLY A 115 10.04 -7.06 -1.86
CA GLY A 115 9.66 -6.19 -0.76
C GLY A 115 8.16 -5.92 -0.63
N ILE A 116 7.32 -6.48 -1.50
CA ILE A 116 5.87 -6.45 -1.38
C ILE A 116 5.37 -7.87 -1.12
N ILE A 117 4.55 -8.04 -0.08
CA ILE A 117 3.78 -9.25 0.19
C ILE A 117 2.31 -8.89 0.02
N VAL A 118 1.62 -9.62 -0.85
CA VAL A 118 0.16 -9.54 -0.97
C VAL A 118 -0.45 -10.64 -0.11
N ALA A 119 -1.11 -10.26 0.97
CA ALA A 119 -1.79 -11.15 1.89
C ALA A 119 -3.26 -11.31 1.48
N ASP A 120 -3.48 -12.03 0.37
CA ASP A 120 -4.80 -12.31 -0.23
C ASP A 120 -5.40 -13.67 0.18
N LYS A 121 -4.70 -14.39 1.05
CA LYS A 121 -5.11 -15.69 1.61
C LYS A 121 -4.87 -15.72 3.11
N PHE A 122 -5.70 -16.47 3.81
CA PHE A 122 -5.46 -16.76 5.22
C PHE A 122 -4.19 -17.60 5.39
N GLY A 123 -3.27 -17.14 6.23
CA GLY A 123 -2.00 -17.84 6.45
C GLY A 123 -1.00 -17.02 7.26
N ILE A 124 0.17 -17.63 7.49
CA ILE A 124 1.31 -16.98 8.12
C ILE A 124 2.23 -16.48 7.01
N PHE A 125 2.56 -15.20 7.05
CA PHE A 125 3.49 -14.56 6.12
C PHE A 125 4.78 -14.21 6.87
N SER A 126 5.89 -14.81 6.46
CA SER A 126 7.21 -14.51 7.02
C SER A 126 7.86 -13.38 6.24
N LEU A 127 8.49 -12.45 6.95
CA LEU A 127 9.23 -11.34 6.35
C LEU A 127 10.58 -11.17 7.04
N GLU A 128 11.61 -11.00 6.22
CA GLU A 128 12.95 -10.66 6.72
C GLU A 128 13.10 -9.13 6.81
N VAL A 129 13.42 -8.67 8.00
CA VAL A 129 13.71 -7.26 8.29
C VAL A 129 15.20 -7.11 8.57
N LYS A 130 15.83 -6.09 7.97
CA LYS A 130 17.28 -5.87 8.10
C LYS A 130 17.67 -5.54 9.54
N GLY A 131 18.72 -6.19 10.04
CA GLY A 131 19.35 -5.84 11.32
C GLY A 131 18.68 -6.45 12.54
N LEU A 132 17.84 -7.46 12.37
CA LEU A 132 17.43 -8.35 13.45
C LEU A 132 18.30 -9.61 13.42
N PRO A 133 18.70 -10.16 14.58
CA PRO A 133 19.26 -11.49 14.64
C PRO A 133 18.23 -12.47 14.06
N ILE A 134 18.68 -13.37 13.19
CA ILE A 134 17.92 -14.58 12.85
C ILE A 134 18.41 -15.61 13.86
N ASP A 135 17.53 -15.98 14.78
CA ASP A 135 17.78 -17.05 15.75
C ASP A 135 17.61 -18.43 15.09
#